data_AF-A0A1I7XJF0-F1
#
_entry.id   AF-A0A1I7XJF0-F1
#
_cell.length_a   1.000
_cell.length_b   1.000
_cell.length_c   1.000
_cell.angle_alpha   90.00
_cell.angle_beta   90.00
_cell.angle_gamma   90.00
#
_symmetry.space_group_name_H-M   'P 1'
#
loop_
_entity.id
_entity.type
_entity.pdbx_description
1 polymer ?
#
loop_
_entity_poly.entity_id
_entity_poly.type
_entity_poly.pdbx_seq_one_letter_code
_entity_poly.pdbx_strand_id
1 'polypeptide(L)'
;MQTTDQGDNIFGSTVPLKLVSNFEILATNIVLPNGSMDPWHALGMYKSNTTNHVTPILINGTAHCSDMYPAYEGEPPALKGARTQIQKEIEYFIHFISFAFHLKPRTFQFEGMKLLVTMPIILVAVLASGSEAKKFKKVKREVIYEEIPVGQQQNPSRKFHLKPVQTPYQQCKMECKRQRDAVEAQEASRTLDSSV
;
A
#
# COMPACT_ATOMS: atom_id res chain seq x y z
N MET A 1 -7.36 18.81 -17.81
CA MET A 1 -6.30 19.56 -18.50
C MET A 1 -5.83 18.66 -19.62
N GLN A 2 -6.07 19.11 -20.86
CA GLN A 2 -5.64 18.44 -22.08
C GLN A 2 -4.11 18.43 -22.12
N THR A 3 -3.49 17.31 -22.44
CA THR A 3 -2.14 17.36 -23.00
C THR A 3 -2.31 17.87 -24.42
N THR A 4 -1.71 19.03 -24.71
CA THR A 4 -1.58 19.51 -26.08
C THR A 4 -0.34 18.84 -26.67
N ASP A 5 -0.48 17.59 -27.07
CA ASP A 5 0.46 16.93 -27.95
C ASP A 5 -0.32 16.08 -28.95
N GLN A 6 -0.23 16.47 -30.22
CA GLN A 6 -0.83 15.77 -31.35
C GLN A 6 -0.04 14.49 -31.66
N GLY A 7 0.15 13.61 -30.67
CA GLY A 7 0.55 12.21 -30.88
C GLY A 7 1.93 11.94 -31.48
N ASP A 8 2.83 12.93 -31.57
CA ASP A 8 4.13 12.80 -32.26
C ASP A 8 5.37 12.86 -31.34
N ASN A 9 5.22 12.58 -30.04
CA ASN A 9 6.34 12.47 -29.10
C ASN A 9 6.60 11.00 -28.69
N ILE A 10 7.87 10.66 -28.52
CA ILE A 10 8.39 9.30 -28.20
C ILE A 10 7.83 8.66 -26.92
N PHE A 11 7.03 9.40 -26.15
CA PHE A 11 6.31 8.93 -24.97
C PHE A 11 4.84 8.61 -25.25
N GLY A 12 4.29 9.07 -26.38
CA GLY A 12 2.98 8.76 -26.91
C GLY A 12 2.98 7.45 -27.70
N SER A 13 3.52 6.38 -27.11
CA SER A 13 3.13 5.06 -27.59
C SER A 13 1.76 4.76 -27.01
N THR A 14 0.83 4.36 -27.87
CA THR A 14 -0.28 3.50 -27.45
C THR A 14 0.37 2.23 -26.93
N VAL A 15 0.86 2.26 -25.69
CA VAL A 15 1.20 1.06 -24.97
C VAL A 15 -0.17 0.42 -24.77
N PRO A 16 -0.47 -0.73 -25.40
CA PRO A 16 -1.63 -1.46 -24.97
C PRO A 16 -1.39 -1.71 -23.48
N LEU A 17 -2.18 -1.06 -22.61
CA LEU A 17 -2.35 -1.45 -21.22
C LEU A 17 -3.07 -2.79 -21.20
N LYS A 18 -2.41 -3.81 -21.74
CA LYS A 18 -2.65 -5.19 -21.39
C LYS A 18 -2.06 -5.33 -20.00
N LEU A 19 -2.81 -4.79 -19.04
CA LEU A 19 -2.59 -4.91 -17.61
C LEU A 19 -2.33 -6.39 -17.38
N VAL A 20 -1.05 -6.75 -17.20
CA VAL A 20 -0.61 -8.13 -17.06
C VAL A 20 -1.23 -8.61 -15.76
N SER A 21 -2.35 -9.32 -15.89
CA SER A 21 -3.16 -9.85 -14.80
C SER A 21 -2.42 -10.85 -13.90
N ASN A 22 -1.15 -11.15 -14.24
CA ASN A 22 -0.30 -12.14 -13.59
C ASN A 22 1.07 -11.58 -13.19
N PHE A 23 1.25 -10.27 -13.01
CA PHE A 23 2.51 -9.76 -12.47
C PHE A 23 2.60 -10.06 -10.97
N GLU A 24 3.46 -11.01 -10.60
CA GLU A 24 3.79 -11.29 -9.21
C GLU A 24 5.06 -10.53 -8.82
N ILE A 25 5.00 -9.83 -7.70
CA ILE A 25 6.15 -9.10 -7.16
C ILE A 25 7.10 -10.15 -6.54
N LEU A 26 8.25 -10.36 -7.19
CA LEU A 26 9.27 -11.31 -6.75
C LEU A 26 10.22 -10.74 -5.67
N ALA A 27 10.24 -9.41 -5.51
CA ALA A 27 11.03 -8.76 -4.48
C ALA A 27 10.36 -8.90 -3.10
N THR A 28 11.17 -8.80 -2.04
CA THR A 28 10.71 -9.02 -0.66
C THR A 28 10.69 -7.73 0.15
N ASN A 29 9.88 -7.70 1.22
CA ASN A 29 9.85 -6.60 2.20
C ASN A 29 9.50 -5.25 1.55
N ILE A 30 8.33 -5.20 0.91
CA ILE A 30 7.88 -4.02 0.14
C ILE A 30 6.57 -3.50 0.71
N VAL A 31 6.49 -2.19 0.92
CA VAL A 31 5.25 -1.47 1.17
C VAL A 31 4.90 -0.61 -0.04
N LEU A 32 3.66 -0.69 -0.54
CA LEU A 32 3.19 0.04 -1.72
C LEU A 32 2.01 0.97 -1.36
N PRO A 33 2.26 2.12 -0.73
CA PRO A 33 1.22 3.08 -0.40
C PRO A 33 0.78 3.86 -1.64
N ASN A 34 -0.53 4.03 -1.79
CA ASN A 34 -1.13 4.83 -2.86
C ASN A 34 -2.35 5.59 -2.31
N GLY A 35 -2.56 6.83 -2.74
CA GLY A 35 -3.75 7.61 -2.38
C GLY A 35 -4.92 7.34 -3.33
N SER A 36 -6.15 7.23 -2.83
CA SER A 36 -7.31 6.93 -3.69
C SER A 36 -7.72 8.07 -4.63
N MET A 37 -7.29 9.30 -4.37
CA MET A 37 -7.52 10.44 -5.27
C MET A 37 -6.37 10.67 -6.25
N ASP A 38 -5.25 9.96 -6.07
CA ASP A 38 -4.11 10.05 -6.98
C ASP A 38 -4.44 9.36 -8.31
N PRO A 39 -4.39 10.06 -9.46
CA PRO A 39 -4.59 9.41 -10.75
C PRO A 39 -3.60 8.27 -11.02
N TRP A 40 -2.41 8.29 -10.42
CA TRP A 40 -1.41 7.24 -10.57
C TRP A 40 -1.73 5.96 -9.80
N HIS A 41 -2.65 6.01 -8.83
CA HIS A 41 -3.01 4.84 -8.02
C HIS A 41 -3.55 3.70 -8.90
N ALA A 42 -4.14 4.02 -10.06
CA ALA A 42 -4.65 3.05 -11.04
C ALA A 42 -3.54 2.19 -11.67
N LEU A 43 -2.30 2.68 -11.68
CA LEU A 43 -1.11 1.93 -12.11
C LEU A 43 -0.45 1.15 -10.96
N GLY A 44 -0.97 1.31 -9.73
CA GLY A 44 -0.47 0.64 -8.54
C GLY A 44 -0.80 -0.85 -8.50
N MET A 45 -0.06 -1.57 -7.66
CA MET A 45 -0.28 -3.00 -7.40
C MET A 45 -1.01 -3.19 -6.07
N TYR A 46 -2.15 -3.87 -6.08
CA TYR A 46 -2.97 -4.12 -4.88
C TYR A 46 -3.06 -5.61 -4.50
N LYS A 47 -2.20 -6.45 -5.09
CA LYS A 47 -2.08 -7.85 -4.72
C LYS A 47 -1.04 -7.99 -3.62
N SER A 48 -1.47 -8.40 -2.44
CA SER A 48 -0.56 -8.75 -1.35
C SER A 48 0.17 -10.07 -1.64
N ASN A 49 1.38 -10.21 -1.12
CA ASN A 49 2.13 -11.47 -1.15
C ASN A 49 2.74 -11.71 0.22
N THR A 50 2.15 -12.62 1.00
CA THR A 50 2.63 -12.93 2.35
C THR A 50 3.98 -13.65 2.33
N THR A 51 4.25 -14.47 1.31
CA THR A 51 5.53 -15.20 1.18
C THR A 51 6.70 -14.23 1.01
N ASN A 52 6.51 -13.20 0.19
CA ASN A 52 7.54 -12.18 -0.05
C ASN A 52 7.39 -10.95 0.87
N HIS A 53 6.42 -10.94 1.79
CA HIS A 53 6.14 -9.78 2.64
C HIS A 53 5.92 -8.48 1.84
N VAL A 54 4.94 -8.53 0.92
CA VAL A 54 4.53 -7.40 0.09
C VAL A 54 3.18 -6.88 0.57
N THR A 55 3.17 -5.63 1.03
CA THR A 55 2.05 -4.97 1.70
C THR A 55 1.57 -3.76 0.89
N PRO A 56 0.57 -3.91 0.01
CA PRO A 56 -0.06 -2.77 -0.67
C PRO A 56 -1.05 -2.04 0.24
N ILE A 57 -1.09 -0.71 0.15
CA ILE A 57 -1.97 0.13 0.97
C ILE A 57 -2.66 1.15 0.08
N LEU A 58 -4.00 1.11 0.01
CA LEU A 58 -4.80 2.17 -0.60
C LEU A 58 -5.34 3.09 0.48
N ILE A 59 -4.88 4.34 0.48
CA ILE A 59 -5.19 5.34 1.50
C ILE A 59 -6.36 6.18 1.01
N ASN A 60 -7.53 6.02 1.63
CA ASN A 60 -8.74 6.65 1.14
C ASN A 60 -8.76 8.16 1.42
N GLY A 61 -9.13 8.94 0.40
CA GLY A 61 -9.28 10.40 0.51
C GLY A 61 -7.95 11.15 0.47
N THR A 62 -6.88 10.53 -0.02
CA THR A 62 -5.55 11.15 -0.09
C THR A 62 -5.04 11.24 -1.52
N ALA A 63 -4.14 12.19 -1.76
CA ALA A 63 -3.49 12.41 -3.05
C ALA A 63 -2.12 11.70 -3.13
N HIS A 64 -1.32 12.04 -4.15
CA HIS A 64 -0.03 11.44 -4.42
C HIS A 64 0.94 11.55 -3.23
N CYS A 65 1.49 10.41 -2.79
CA CYS A 65 2.50 10.30 -1.72
C CYS A 65 2.12 11.00 -0.40
N SER A 66 0.83 11.06 -0.07
CA SER A 66 0.32 11.76 1.12
C SER A 66 0.92 11.26 2.44
N ASP A 67 1.27 9.98 2.49
CA ASP A 67 1.90 9.29 3.61
C ASP A 67 3.26 9.88 4.00
N MET A 68 4.01 10.41 3.02
CA MET A 68 5.35 10.96 3.19
C MET A 68 5.39 12.39 3.75
N TYR A 69 4.25 13.08 3.73
CA TYR A 69 4.14 14.41 4.33
C TYR A 69 4.00 14.33 5.85
N PRO A 70 4.38 15.38 6.60
CA PRO A 70 4.12 15.45 8.02
C PRO A 70 2.62 15.46 8.33
N ALA A 71 2.26 15.09 9.56
CA ALA A 71 0.88 15.17 10.02
C ALA A 71 0.41 16.62 10.06
N TYR A 72 -0.86 16.86 9.73
CA TYR A 72 -1.45 18.20 9.71
C TYR A 72 -2.91 18.21 10.15
N GLU A 73 -3.43 19.39 10.53
CA GLU A 73 -4.79 19.51 11.03
C GLU A 73 -5.84 19.27 9.93
N GLY A 74 -6.78 18.35 10.22
CA GLY A 74 -7.83 17.97 9.29
C GLY A 74 -7.35 17.07 8.15
N GLU A 75 -6.26 16.32 8.36
CA GLU A 75 -5.83 15.28 7.42
C GLU A 75 -6.89 14.17 7.25
N PRO A 76 -6.95 13.51 6.08
CA PRO A 76 -7.85 12.39 5.86
C PRO A 76 -7.69 11.30 6.92
N PRO A 77 -8.79 10.75 7.49
CA PRO A 77 -8.73 9.85 8.64
C PRO A 77 -7.98 8.54 8.36
N ALA A 78 -7.92 8.11 7.09
CA ALA A 78 -7.17 6.92 6.69
C ALA A 78 -5.64 7.11 6.78
N LEU A 79 -5.15 8.35 6.73
CA LEU A 79 -3.72 8.65 6.62
C LEU A 79 -2.94 8.25 7.86
N LYS A 80 -3.47 8.53 9.05
CA LYS A 80 -2.87 8.11 10.33
C LYS A 80 -2.74 6.59 10.45
N GLY A 81 -3.78 5.86 10.03
CA GLY A 81 -3.77 4.40 10.00
C GLY A 81 -2.72 3.85 9.04
N ALA A 82 -2.63 4.43 7.84
CA ALA A 82 -1.64 4.06 6.84
C ALA A 82 -0.20 4.29 7.32
N ARG A 83 0.11 5.46 7.88
CA ARG A 83 1.44 5.74 8.46
C ARG A 83 1.81 4.78 9.58
N THR A 84 0.84 4.43 10.45
CA THR A 84 1.04 3.44 11.52
C THR A 84 1.34 2.06 10.94
N GLN A 85 0.66 1.65 9.87
CA GLN A 85 0.94 0.39 9.20
C GLN A 85 2.32 0.40 8.55
N ILE A 86 2.67 1.45 7.78
CA ILE A 86 3.99 1.62 7.18
C ILE A 86 5.09 1.52 8.23
N GLN A 87 4.92 2.18 9.38
CA GLN A 87 5.87 2.12 10.49
C GLN A 87 6.08 0.68 10.99
N LYS A 88 5.02 -0.12 11.14
CA LYS A 88 5.13 -1.52 11.57
C LYS A 88 5.89 -2.39 10.57
N GLU A 89 5.67 -2.16 9.28
CA GLU A 89 6.40 -2.87 8.22
C GLU A 89 7.90 -2.51 8.26
N ILE A 90 8.23 -1.23 8.47
CA ILE A 90 9.62 -0.77 8.63
C ILE A 90 10.25 -1.37 9.89
N GLU A 91 9.54 -1.39 11.02
CA GLU A 91 9.99 -2.06 12.24
C GLU A 91 10.28 -3.54 11.99
N TYR A 92 9.40 -4.24 11.27
CA TYR A 92 9.63 -5.62 10.84
C TYR A 92 10.91 -5.75 9.99
N PHE A 93 11.15 -4.86 9.02
CA PHE A 93 12.37 -4.89 8.18
C PHE A 93 13.65 -4.76 9.02
N ILE A 94 13.64 -3.85 10.00
CA ILE A 94 14.82 -3.58 10.84
C ILE A 94 15.06 -4.72 11.85
N HIS A 95 14.00 -5.23 12.48
CA HIS A 95 14.11 -6.31 13.47
C HIS A 95 14.49 -7.66 12.84
N PHE A 96 14.00 -7.95 11.62
CA PHE A 96 14.37 -9.17 10.91
C PHE A 96 15.88 -9.24 10.63
N ILE A 97 16.50 -8.11 10.29
CA ILE A 97 17.95 -8.02 10.08
C ILE A 97 18.70 -8.28 11.39
N SER A 98 18.23 -7.75 12.51
CA SER A 98 18.88 -7.93 13.83
C SER A 98 18.91 -9.39 14.29
N PHE A 99 17.87 -10.18 13.99
CA PHE A 99 17.83 -11.61 14.34
C PHE A 99 18.78 -12.45 13.47
N ALA A 100 18.91 -12.13 12.18
CA ALA A 100 19.82 -12.81 11.27
C ALA A 100 21.30 -12.61 11.66
N PHE A 101 21.67 -11.44 12.18
CA PHE A 101 23.02 -11.16 12.68
C PHE A 101 23.31 -11.76 14.07
N HIS A 102 22.29 -12.12 14.85
CA HIS A 102 22.47 -12.74 16.17
C HIS A 102 22.67 -14.27 16.11
N LEU A 103 22.52 -14.87 14.94
CA LEU A 103 22.97 -16.24 14.69
C LEU A 103 24.50 -16.24 14.53
N LYS A 104 25.23 -16.18 15.66
CA LYS A 104 26.67 -16.48 15.67
C LYS A 104 26.89 -17.84 15.00
N PRO A 105 27.79 -17.98 14.01
CA PRO A 105 28.22 -19.30 13.57
C PRO A 105 28.87 -19.98 14.77
N ARG A 106 28.22 -21.02 15.31
CA ARG A 106 28.82 -21.84 16.36
C ARG A 106 29.90 -22.69 15.68
N THR A 107 31.14 -22.21 15.68
CA THR A 107 32.30 -23.02 15.33
C THR A 107 32.44 -24.12 16.37
N PHE A 108 31.98 -25.32 16.01
CA PHE A 108 32.21 -26.51 16.81
C PHE A 108 33.61 -27.02 16.47
N GLN A 109 34.60 -26.66 17.28
CA GLN A 109 35.92 -27.28 17.21
C GLN A 109 35.86 -28.64 17.89
N PHE A 110 35.99 -29.69 17.09
CA PHE A 110 36.43 -31.00 17.57
C PHE A 110 37.78 -31.27 16.90
N GLU A 111 38.85 -31.23 17.68
CA GLU A 111 40.13 -31.78 17.26
C GLU A 111 39.98 -33.28 17.05
N GLY A 112 40.39 -33.75 15.87
CA GLY A 112 40.72 -35.16 15.69
C GLY A 112 39.60 -36.10 15.28
N MET A 113 38.83 -35.78 14.23
CA MET A 113 38.44 -36.82 13.27
C MET A 113 37.90 -36.19 11.99
N LYS A 114 38.58 -36.45 10.87
CA LYS A 114 38.07 -36.14 9.52
C LYS A 114 36.87 -37.04 9.26
N LEU A 115 35.67 -36.56 9.56
CA LEU A 115 34.44 -37.07 8.97
C LEU A 115 33.85 -35.96 8.12
N LEU A 116 33.82 -36.19 6.80
CA LEU A 116 33.14 -35.34 5.83
C LEU A 116 31.64 -35.38 6.15
N VAL A 117 31.18 -34.47 7.01
CA VAL A 117 29.74 -34.22 7.21
C VAL A 117 29.40 -32.99 6.39
N THR A 118 29.11 -33.23 5.13
CA THR A 118 28.48 -32.27 4.23
C THR A 118 27.13 -31.87 4.83
N MET A 119 27.00 -30.60 5.25
CA MET A 119 25.75 -29.85 5.47
C MET A 119 24.71 -30.49 6.41
N PRO A 120 24.03 -29.73 7.28
CA PRO A 120 22.75 -30.21 7.78
C PRO A 120 21.76 -30.19 6.61
N ILE A 121 21.67 -31.31 5.90
CA ILE A 121 20.44 -31.72 5.23
C ILE A 121 19.38 -31.66 6.33
N ILE A 122 18.48 -30.71 6.22
CA ILE A 122 17.24 -30.69 6.99
C ILE A 122 16.51 -31.98 6.62
N LEU A 123 16.71 -33.00 7.45
CA LEU A 123 15.95 -34.24 7.42
C LEU A 123 14.54 -33.91 7.92
N VAL A 124 13.72 -33.34 7.03
CA VAL A 124 12.27 -33.34 7.22
C VAL A 124 11.84 -34.79 6.99
N ALA A 125 11.68 -35.53 8.08
CA ALA A 125 11.04 -36.83 8.06
C ALA A 125 9.61 -36.65 7.52
N VAL A 126 9.41 -37.11 6.28
CA VAL A 126 8.09 -37.33 5.69
C VAL A 126 7.46 -38.51 6.42
N LEU A 127 6.66 -38.21 7.44
CA LEU A 127 5.68 -39.17 7.93
C LEU A 127 4.40 -39.01 7.11
N ALA A 128 4.29 -39.84 6.08
CA ALA A 128 3.05 -40.11 5.38
C ALA A 128 2.09 -40.82 6.36
N SER A 129 1.18 -40.07 6.96
CA SER A 129 -0.07 -40.62 7.48
C SER A 129 -1.19 -40.14 6.58
N GLY A 130 -1.75 -41.09 5.83
CA GLY A 130 -2.94 -40.87 5.03
C GLY A 130 -4.14 -40.57 5.92
N SER A 131 -4.84 -39.49 5.59
CA SER A 131 -6.22 -39.27 6.03
C SER A 131 -6.99 -38.59 4.91
N GLU A 132 -8.15 -39.16 4.61
CA GLU A 132 -9.01 -38.94 3.45
C GLU A 132 -9.26 -37.49 3.03
N ALA A 133 -9.30 -37.28 1.72
CA ALA A 133 -9.77 -36.06 1.07
C ALA A 133 -11.28 -35.86 1.32
N LYS A 134 -11.63 -35.07 2.33
CA LYS A 134 -13.00 -34.53 2.45
C LYS A 134 -13.14 -33.39 1.44
N LYS A 135 -13.93 -33.63 0.38
CA LYS A 135 -14.36 -32.63 -0.61
C LYS A 135 -14.97 -31.42 0.09
N PHE A 136 -14.24 -30.31 0.15
CA PHE A 136 -14.80 -29.01 0.52
C PHE A 136 -15.68 -28.52 -0.63
N LYS A 137 -17.00 -28.49 -0.39
CA LYS A 137 -17.95 -27.82 -1.30
C LYS A 137 -17.62 -26.33 -1.31
N LYS A 138 -17.44 -25.79 -2.52
CA LYS A 138 -17.20 -24.38 -2.80
C LYS A 138 -18.40 -23.57 -2.31
N VAL A 139 -18.25 -22.85 -1.20
CA VAL A 139 -19.27 -21.91 -0.73
C VAL A 139 -19.20 -20.68 -1.65
N LYS A 140 -20.24 -20.51 -2.48
CA LYS A 140 -20.45 -19.32 -3.30
C LYS A 140 -20.73 -18.16 -2.35
N ARG A 141 -19.74 -17.28 -2.14
CA ARG A 141 -19.95 -16.04 -1.39
C ARG A 141 -20.72 -15.08 -2.28
N GLU A 142 -22.03 -15.07 -2.14
CA GLU A 142 -22.92 -14.12 -2.78
C GLU A 142 -22.83 -12.81 -1.99
N VAL A 143 -22.24 -11.79 -2.60
CA VAL A 143 -22.19 -10.44 -2.03
C VAL A 143 -23.55 -9.81 -2.31
N ILE A 144 -24.42 -9.85 -1.30
CA ILE A 144 -25.69 -9.15 -1.31
C ILE A 144 -25.38 -7.70 -0.94
N TYR A 145 -25.53 -6.79 -1.89
CA TYR A 145 -25.64 -5.36 -1.58
C TYR A 145 -27.10 -5.12 -1.16
N GLU A 146 -27.30 -4.66 0.07
CA GLU A 146 -28.60 -4.20 0.52
C GLU A 146 -28.81 -2.79 -0.04
N GLU A 147 -29.63 -2.68 -1.08
CA GLU A 147 -30.07 -1.39 -1.61
C GLU A 147 -30.99 -0.73 -0.57
N ILE A 148 -30.52 0.36 0.03
CA ILE A 148 -31.35 1.24 0.85
C ILE A 148 -32.42 1.86 -0.07
N PRO A 149 -33.71 1.76 0.24
CA PRO A 149 -34.77 2.27 -0.62
C PRO A 149 -34.68 3.80 -0.69
N VAL A 150 -34.56 4.34 -1.91
CA VAL A 150 -34.74 5.77 -2.17
C VAL A 150 -36.23 6.08 -2.04
N GLY A 151 -36.63 6.37 -0.80
CA GLY A 151 -37.96 6.81 -0.44
C GLY A 151 -38.16 8.30 -0.68
N GLN A 152 -38.83 8.59 -1.79
CA GLN A 152 -39.88 9.60 -1.96
C GLN A 152 -39.47 11.07 -2.15
N GLN A 153 -39.82 11.55 -3.35
CA GLN A 153 -39.90 12.96 -3.72
C GLN A 153 -40.81 13.75 -2.78
N GLN A 154 -40.36 14.93 -2.34
CA GLN A 154 -41.23 16.01 -1.91
C GLN A 154 -40.80 17.34 -2.54
N ASN A 155 -41.59 17.74 -3.56
CA ASN A 155 -42.05 19.08 -4.00
C ASN A 155 -41.09 20.31 -4.04
N PRO A 156 -41.40 21.32 -4.89
CA PRO A 156 -40.40 22.11 -5.58
C PRO A 156 -40.20 23.47 -4.89
N SER A 157 -39.27 24.25 -5.43
CA SER A 157 -39.04 25.67 -5.12
C SER A 157 -38.20 25.95 -3.87
N ARG A 158 -36.92 25.61 -3.99
CA ARG A 158 -35.85 26.56 -3.67
C ARG A 158 -34.73 26.34 -4.67
N LYS A 159 -34.32 27.37 -5.43
CA LYS A 159 -33.06 27.34 -6.18
C LYS A 159 -31.93 27.30 -5.14
N PHE A 160 -31.65 26.12 -4.60
CA PHE A 160 -30.40 25.85 -3.93
C PHE A 160 -29.33 26.01 -5.01
N HIS A 161 -28.47 27.01 -4.87
CA HIS A 161 -27.19 27.01 -5.57
C HIS A 161 -26.42 25.82 -4.99
N LEU A 162 -26.65 24.64 -5.56
CA LEU A 162 -25.84 23.46 -5.27
C LEU A 162 -24.41 23.87 -5.59
N LYS A 163 -23.52 23.83 -4.58
CA LYS A 163 -22.10 24.03 -4.81
C LYS A 163 -21.70 23.07 -5.93
N PRO A 164 -20.96 23.52 -6.96
CA PRO A 164 -20.54 22.64 -8.03
C PRO A 164 -19.85 21.42 -7.42
N VAL A 165 -20.33 20.23 -7.77
CA VAL A 165 -19.74 18.96 -7.32
C VAL A 165 -18.30 18.96 -7.81
N GLN A 166 -17.36 18.86 -6.88
CA GLN A 166 -15.94 18.86 -7.21
C GLN A 166 -15.59 17.57 -7.95
N THR A 167 -14.81 17.68 -9.01
CA THR A 167 -14.31 16.50 -9.72
C THR A 167 -13.23 15.80 -8.89
N PRO A 168 -12.97 14.50 -9.11
CA PRO A 168 -11.90 13.78 -8.42
C PRO A 168 -10.53 14.48 -8.55
N TYR A 169 -10.24 15.02 -9.74
CA TYR A 169 -9.02 15.81 -9.95
C TYR A 169 -8.97 17.08 -9.11
N GLN A 170 -10.10 17.79 -8.93
CA GLN A 170 -10.13 18.98 -8.07
C GLN A 170 -9.94 18.60 -6.60
N GLN A 171 -10.53 17.50 -6.15
CA GLN A 171 -10.33 16.98 -4.79
C GLN A 171 -8.85 16.63 -4.56
N CYS A 172 -8.23 15.89 -5.48
CA CYS A 172 -6.80 15.60 -5.47
C CYS A 172 -5.95 16.88 -5.41
N LYS A 173 -6.26 17.86 -6.27
CA LYS A 173 -5.49 19.12 -6.36
C LYS A 173 -5.57 19.94 -5.07
N MET A 174 -6.76 20.02 -4.47
CA MET A 174 -6.92 20.72 -3.18
C MET A 174 -6.19 20.00 -2.05
N GLU A 175 -6.22 18.66 -2.03
CA GLU A 175 -5.49 17.88 -1.04
C GLU A 175 -3.97 18.09 -1.15
N CYS A 176 -3.40 18.03 -2.36
CA CYS A 176 -1.98 18.35 -2.57
C CYS A 176 -1.63 19.77 -2.09
N LYS A 177 -2.54 20.73 -2.27
CA LYS A 177 -2.33 22.10 -1.78
C LYS A 177 -2.31 22.14 -0.25
N ARG A 178 -3.26 21.49 0.43
CA ARG A 178 -3.31 21.45 1.90
C ARG A 178 -2.04 20.86 2.48
N GLN A 179 -1.51 19.80 1.87
CA GLN A 179 -0.25 19.18 2.30
C GLN A 179 0.93 20.14 2.17
N ARG A 180 1.05 20.83 1.04
CA ARG A 180 2.09 21.84 0.83
C ARG A 180 1.98 22.98 1.83
N ASP A 181 0.78 23.55 1.97
CA ASP A 181 0.51 24.64 2.91
C ASP A 181 0.87 24.22 4.35
N ALA A 182 0.59 22.97 4.72
CA ALA A 182 0.92 22.43 6.04
C ALA A 182 2.43 22.26 6.27
N VAL A 183 3.18 21.81 5.26
CA VAL A 183 4.65 21.78 5.32
C VAL A 183 5.20 23.18 5.49
N GLU A 184 4.77 24.12 4.66
CA GLU A 184 5.22 25.52 4.73
C GLU A 184 4.92 26.15 6.11
N ALA A 185 3.74 25.88 6.68
CA ALA A 185 3.37 26.36 8.01
C ALA A 185 4.25 25.76 9.13
N GLN A 186 4.63 24.47 9.03
CA GLN A 186 5.54 23.83 9.98
C GLN A 186 6.98 24.31 9.85
N GLU A 187 7.43 24.59 8.64
CA GLU A 187 8.75 25.18 8.41
C GLU A 187 8.81 26.60 8.98
N ALA A 188 7.75 27.40 8.79
CA ALA A 188 7.65 28.73 9.36
C ALA A 188 7.63 28.73 10.90
N SER A 189 7.01 27.74 11.54
CA SER A 189 7.04 27.64 13.01
C SER A 189 8.41 27.20 13.55
N ARG A 190 9.13 26.33 12.82
CA ARG A 190 10.49 25.91 13.19
C ARG A 190 11.51 27.05 13.12
N THR A 191 11.41 27.93 12.13
CA THR A 191 12.35 29.07 12.00
C THR A 191 12.18 30.11 13.11
N LEU A 192 10.95 30.30 13.59
CA LEU A 192 10.66 31.15 14.75
C LEU A 192 11.23 30.57 16.05
N ASP A 193 11.19 29.25 16.22
CA ASP A 193 11.72 28.58 17.42
C ASP A 193 13.26 28.56 17.44
N SER A 194 13.90 28.47 16.26
CA SER A 194 15.37 28.48 16.14
C SER A 194 16.02 29.86 16.27
N SER A 195 15.23 30.93 16.41
CA SER A 195 15.71 32.32 16.49
C SER A 195 15.58 32.92 17.90
N VAL A 196 15.29 32.10 18.90
CA VAL A 196 15.32 32.39 20.35
C VAL A 196 16.52 31.69 20.99
#